data_AF-A0A2L2Z3N7-F1
#
_entry.id   AF-A0A2L2Z3N7-F1
#
_cell.length_a   1.000
_cell.length_b   1.000
_cell.length_c   1.000
_cell.angle_alpha   90.00
_cell.angle_beta   90.00
_cell.angle_gamma   90.00
#
_symmetry.space_group_name_H-M   'P 1'
#
loop_
_entity.id
_entity.type
_entity.pdbx_description
1 polymer ?
#
loop_
_entity_poly.entity_id
_entity_poly.type
_entity_poly.pdbx_seq_one_letter_code
_entity_poly.pdbx_strand_id
1 'polypeptide(L)'
;NIDIASQLVKLLMKLTIEITGKSPVATFLFALEPDTKPHLAFFGASQFHEEGKVLFKTEEVSRQQCPHKDKDLIMIHFMIPQQPGKSSVVRLEKVLTHYLVPYTSSISQSD
;
A
#
# COMPACT_ATOMS: atom_id res chain seq x y z
N ASN A 1 4.35 -9.78 -4.14
CA ASN A 1 5.72 -10.23 -3.84
C ASN A 1 6.03 -9.78 -2.42
N ILE A 2 6.57 -10.67 -1.59
CA ILE A 2 6.96 -10.40 -0.21
C ILE A 2 8.45 -10.76 -0.11
N ASP A 3 9.27 -9.80 0.31
CA ASP A 3 10.69 -9.98 0.58
C ASP A 3 10.97 -9.69 2.06
N ILE A 4 11.68 -10.63 2.72
CA ILE A 4 12.03 -10.59 4.14
C ILE A 4 13.54 -10.74 4.37
N ALA A 5 14.36 -10.71 3.33
CA ALA A 5 15.79 -11.00 3.42
C ALA A 5 16.61 -9.97 4.22
N SER A 6 16.05 -8.77 4.45
CA SER A 6 16.78 -7.61 4.99
C SER A 6 16.36 -7.19 6.41
N GLN A 7 15.77 -8.09 7.21
CA GLN A 7 15.10 -7.77 8.50
C GLN A 7 13.94 -6.75 8.38
N LEU A 8 13.58 -6.39 7.15
CA LEU A 8 12.44 -5.57 6.77
C LEU A 8 11.48 -6.45 6.00
N VAL A 9 10.17 -6.23 6.19
CA VAL A 9 9.16 -6.86 5.34
C VAL A 9 8.81 -5.88 4.24
N LYS A 10 9.23 -6.18 3.01
CA LYS A 10 8.96 -5.40 1.82
C LYS A 10 7.87 -6.09 1.01
N LEU A 11 6.74 -5.43 0.84
CA LEU A 11 5.64 -5.92 0.02
C LEU A 11 5.54 -5.07 -1.24
N LEU A 12 5.57 -5.76 -2.38
CA LEU A 12 5.25 -5.18 -3.68
C LEU A 12 3.96 -5.83 -4.20
N MET A 13 2.93 -5.03 -4.35
CA MET A 13 1.60 -5.47 -4.80
C MET A 13 1.28 -4.85 -6.14
N LYS A 14 0.66 -5.65 -7.02
CA LYS A 14 0.13 -5.19 -8.31
C LYS A 14 -1.38 -5.34 -8.26
N LEU A 15 -2.09 -4.22 -8.30
CA LEU A 15 -3.54 -4.14 -8.31
C LEU A 15 -4.02 -3.76 -9.70
N THR A 16 -5.02 -4.47 -10.21
CA THR A 16 -5.79 -4.04 -11.37
C THR A 16 -7.11 -3.47 -10.84
N ILE A 17 -7.35 -2.19 -11.08
CA ILE A 17 -8.52 -1.45 -10.59
C ILE A 17 -9.39 -1.07 -11.77
N GLU A 18 -10.67 -1.38 -11.71
CA GLU A 18 -11.66 -1.00 -12.71
C GLU A 18 -12.65 0.02 -12.12
N ILE A 19 -12.93 1.10 -12.86
CA ILE A 19 -13.92 2.11 -12.46
C ILE A 19 -15.30 1.74 -13.00
N THR A 20 -16.12 1.11 -12.16
CA THR A 20 -17.50 0.72 -12.51
C THR A 20 -18.53 1.83 -12.30
N GLY A 21 -18.12 2.94 -11.69
CA GLY A 21 -18.96 4.12 -11.47
C GLY A 21 -19.23 4.91 -12.75
N LYS A 22 -20.20 5.83 -12.69
CA LYS A 22 -20.60 6.67 -13.83
C LYS A 22 -19.76 7.94 -14.01
N SER A 23 -18.92 8.28 -13.03
CA SER A 23 -18.13 9.51 -13.00
C SER A 23 -16.63 9.20 -12.91
N PRO A 24 -15.76 10.07 -13.42
CA PRO A 24 -14.32 9.93 -13.25
C PRO A 24 -13.90 9.90 -11.78
N VAL A 25 -12.92 9.05 -11.45
CA VAL A 25 -12.43 8.86 -10.08
C VAL A 25 -10.98 9.35 -9.98
N ALA A 26 -10.73 10.30 -9.09
CA ALA A 26 -9.39 10.86 -8.86
C ALA A 26 -8.63 10.18 -7.72
N THR A 27 -9.33 9.50 -6.81
CA THR A 27 -8.76 8.92 -5.60
C THR A 27 -9.36 7.56 -5.28
N PHE A 28 -8.57 6.71 -4.64
CA PHE A 28 -9.09 5.50 -4.00
C PHE A 28 -8.45 5.30 -2.63
N LEU A 29 -9.10 4.49 -1.79
CA LEU A 29 -8.68 4.20 -0.43
C LEU A 29 -8.05 2.81 -0.37
N PHE A 30 -6.89 2.71 0.28
CA PHE A 30 -6.25 1.47 0.63
C PHE A 30 -6.33 1.27 2.15
N ALA A 31 -6.88 0.14 2.58
CA ALA A 31 -6.94 -0.20 4.00
C ALA A 31 -5.68 -0.95 4.43
N LEU A 32 -5.03 -0.47 5.47
CA LEU A 32 -3.96 -1.20 6.15
C LEU A 32 -4.56 -2.36 6.94
N GLU A 33 -3.83 -3.47 7.01
CA GLU A 33 -4.18 -4.59 7.86
C GLU A 33 -4.07 -4.20 9.34
N PRO A 34 -4.84 -4.82 10.24
CA PRO A 34 -4.72 -4.59 11.67
C PRO A 34 -3.27 -4.69 12.13
N ASP A 35 -2.90 -3.84 13.10
CA ASP A 35 -1.57 -3.81 13.73
C ASP A 35 -0.39 -3.53 12.80
N THR A 36 -0.60 -3.27 11.50
CA THR A 36 0.52 -2.94 10.59
C THR A 36 0.96 -1.49 10.65
N LYS A 37 0.06 -0.57 11.00
CA LYS A 37 0.35 0.88 11.01
C LYS A 37 1.53 1.26 11.94
N PRO A 38 1.64 0.76 13.18
CA PRO A 38 2.79 1.05 14.04
C PRO A 38 4.15 0.62 13.47
N HIS A 39 4.15 -0.33 12.53
CA HIS A 39 5.34 -0.88 11.91
C HIS A 39 5.62 -0.31 10.51
N LEU A 40 4.73 0.55 10.00
CA LEU A 40 4.80 1.07 8.64
C LEU A 40 5.87 2.16 8.55
N ALA A 41 7.00 1.85 7.91
CA ALA A 41 8.07 2.81 7.67
C ALA A 41 7.92 3.55 6.34
N PHE A 42 7.29 2.90 5.35
CA PHE A 42 7.07 3.49 4.03
C PHE A 42 5.83 2.91 3.35
N PHE A 43 5.07 3.78 2.70
CA PHE A 43 4.01 3.40 1.77
C PHE A 43 4.10 4.25 0.50
N GLY A 44 4.20 3.58 -0.65
CA GLY A 44 4.27 4.19 -1.96
C GLY A 44 3.22 3.61 -2.91
N ALA A 45 2.71 4.46 -3.80
CA ALA A 45 1.85 4.05 -4.89
C ALA A 45 2.40 4.58 -6.20
N SER A 46 2.31 3.78 -7.27
CA SER A 46 2.83 4.17 -8.58
C SER A 46 2.11 3.45 -9.72
N GLN A 47 2.26 4.00 -10.91
CA GLN A 47 1.86 3.37 -12.16
C GLN A 47 3.04 3.36 -13.12
N PHE A 48 3.12 2.31 -13.94
CA PHE A 48 4.13 2.22 -14.99
C PHE A 48 3.46 2.50 -16.32
N HIS A 49 3.97 3.50 -17.04
CA HIS A 49 3.63 3.83 -18.40
C HIS A 49 4.85 3.59 -19.31
N GLU A 50 4.67 3.75 -20.63
CA GLU A 50 5.78 3.64 -21.59
C GLU A 50 6.92 4.64 -21.27
N GLU A 51 6.56 5.83 -20.79
CA GLU A 51 7.49 6.91 -20.42
C GLU A 51 8.18 6.68 -19.05
N GLY A 52 7.76 5.66 -18.28
CA GLY A 52 8.38 5.29 -17.02
C GLY A 52 7.43 5.18 -15.83
N LYS A 53 8.02 5.20 -14.62
CA LYS A 53 7.30 5.08 -13.35
C LYS A 53 6.77 6.45 -12.93
N VAL A 54 5.44 6.57 -12.84
CA VAL A 54 4.75 7.72 -12.27
C VAL A 54 4.42 7.44 -10.82
N LEU A 55 4.86 8.30 -9.91
CA LEU A 55 4.54 8.21 -8.48
C LEU A 55 3.21 8.90 -8.21
N PHE A 56 2.38 8.27 -7.38
CA PHE A 56 1.13 8.84 -6.91
C PHE A 56 1.34 9.51 -5.56
N LYS A 57 0.58 10.57 -5.32
CA LYS A 57 0.50 11.18 -3.98
C LYS A 57 -0.29 10.25 -3.06
N THR A 58 0.19 10.09 -1.83
CA THR A 58 -0.44 9.30 -0.78
C THR A 58 -0.66 10.17 0.45
N GLU A 59 -1.80 10.00 1.12
CA GLU A 59 -2.16 10.74 2.32
C GLU A 59 -2.79 9.78 3.34
N GLU A 60 -2.39 9.87 4.60
CA GLU A 60 -3.12 9.17 5.66
C GLU A 60 -4.46 9.87 5.90
N VAL A 61 -5.54 9.09 5.94
CA VAL A 61 -6.87 9.62 6.20
C VAL A 61 -7.09 9.70 7.71
N SER A 62 -7.48 10.88 8.19
CA SER A 62 -7.88 11.04 9.59
C SER A 62 -9.09 10.17 9.92
N ARG A 63 -9.02 9.44 11.05
CA ARG A 63 -10.12 8.59 11.52
C ARG A 63 -11.43 9.36 11.74
N GLN A 64 -11.38 10.68 11.95
CA GLN A 64 -12.57 11.52 12.11
C GLN A 64 -13.31 11.75 10.80
N GLN A 65 -12.62 11.68 9.66
CA GLN A 65 -13.15 11.99 8.32
C GLN A 65 -13.43 10.72 7.51
N CYS A 66 -13.25 9.54 8.11
CA CYS A 66 -13.34 8.25 7.44
C CYS A 66 -14.69 7.56 7.68
N PRO A 67 -15.33 6.98 6.65
CA PRO A 67 -16.51 6.14 6.82
C PRO A 67 -16.23 4.81 7.56
N HIS A 68 -14.96 4.36 7.59
CA HIS A 68 -14.51 3.14 8.25
C HIS A 68 -13.56 3.48 9.41
N LYS A 69 -14.15 3.83 10.57
CA LYS A 69 -13.40 4.30 11.77
C LYS A 69 -12.53 3.22 12.41
N ASP A 70 -12.80 1.96 12.08
CA ASP A 70 -12.10 0.76 12.52
C ASP A 70 -10.83 0.47 11.70
N LYS A 71 -10.61 1.20 10.60
CA LYS A 71 -9.49 0.95 9.68
C LYS A 71 -8.57 2.15 9.59
N ASP A 72 -7.28 1.86 9.52
CA ASP A 72 -6.30 2.84 9.08
C ASP A 72 -6.28 2.85 7.56
N LEU A 73 -6.64 4.00 6.98
CA LEU A 73 -6.75 4.17 5.53
C LEU A 73 -5.67 5.11 4.99
N ILE A 74 -5.18 4.77 3.81
CA ILE A 74 -4.32 5.62 2.99
C ILE A 74 -5.10 5.98 1.73
N MET A 75 -5.26 7.28 1.50
CA MET A 75 -5.82 7.81 0.26
C MET A 75 -4.71 7.92 -0.78
N ILE A 76 -4.98 7.40 -1.97
CA ILE A 76 -4.06 7.39 -3.10
C ILE A 76 -4.69 8.23 -4.21
N HIS A 77 -3.95 9.23 -4.68
CA HIS A 77 -4.39 10.15 -5.73
C HIS A 77 -3.81 9.73 -7.07
N PHE A 78 -4.69 9.42 -8.02
CA PHE A 78 -4.28 9.28 -9.41
C PHE A 78 -3.75 10.62 -9.93
N MET A 79 -2.68 10.58 -10.71
CA MET A 79 -2.17 11.79 -11.38
C MET A 79 -3.19 12.35 -12.38
N ILE A 80 -3.91 11.45 -13.06
CA ILE A 80 -5.01 11.77 -13.98
C ILE A 80 -6.24 10.98 -13.54
N PRO A 81 -7.42 11.62 -13.39
CA PRO A 81 -8.65 10.93 -13.02
C PRO A 81 -8.99 9.77 -13.97
N GLN A 82 -9.30 8.62 -13.38
CA GLN A 82 -9.63 7.40 -14.11
C GLN A 82 -11.08 7.44 -14.60
N GLN A 83 -11.27 7.22 -15.89
CA GLN A 83 -12.58 7.30 -16.54
C GLN A 83 -13.42 6.03 -16.27
N PRO A 84 -14.75 6.14 -16.25
CA PRO A 84 -15.66 4.99 -16.21
C PRO A 84 -15.32 3.91 -17.24
N GLY A 85 -15.43 2.64 -16.85
CA GLY A 85 -15.18 1.47 -17.68
C GLY A 85 -13.70 1.22 -18.02
N LYS A 86 -12.78 2.06 -17.54
CA LYS A 86 -11.34 1.83 -17.71
C LYS A 86 -10.76 1.03 -16.55
N SER A 87 -9.82 0.16 -16.91
CA SER A 87 -8.96 -0.55 -15.97
C SER A 87 -7.58 0.11 -15.92
N SER A 88 -7.02 0.22 -14.72
CA SER A 88 -5.68 0.73 -14.48
C SER A 88 -4.90 -0.19 -13.55
N VAL A 89 -3.61 -0.35 -13.86
CA VAL A 89 -2.71 -1.17 -13.04
C VAL A 89 -1.93 -0.26 -12.10
N VAL A 90 -2.16 -0.41 -10.81
CA VAL A 90 -1.45 0.33 -9.75
C VAL A 90 -0.48 -0.62 -9.04
N ARG A 91 0.74 -0.15 -8.79
CA ARG A 91 1.72 -0.85 -7.97
C ARG A 91 1.85 -0.16 -6.63
N LEU A 92 1.66 -0.92 -5.57
CA LEU A 92 1.82 -0.48 -4.20
C LEU A 92 3.08 -1.09 -3.60
N GLU A 93 3.80 -0.28 -2.84
CA GLU A 93 4.99 -0.66 -2.09
C GLU A 93 4.77 -0.35 -0.61
N LYS A 94 4.97 -1.35 0.23
CA LYS A 94 4.83 -1.24 1.69
C LYS A 94 6.10 -1.78 2.33
N VAL A 95 6.73 -1.00 3.19
CA VAL A 95 7.90 -1.44 3.97
C VAL A 95 7.54 -1.41 5.45
N LEU A 96 7.67 -2.56 6.11
CA LEU A 96 7.44 -2.71 7.54
C LEU A 96 8.77 -2.95 8.27
N THR A 97 8.97 -2.21 9.35
CA THR A 97 10.09 -2.35 10.29
C THR A 97 9.63 -3.03 11.58
N HIS A 98 10.51 -3.80 12.22
CA HIS A 98 10.19 -4.50 13.48
C HIS A 98 8.96 -5.42 13.40
N TYR A 99 8.66 -5.96 12.21
CA TYR A 99 7.51 -6.84 11.98
C TYR A 99 7.90 -8.34 11.96
N LEU A 100 9.20 -8.63 11.87
CA LEU A 100 9.73 -9.99 11.96
C LEU A 100 10.07 -10.29 13.42
N VAL A 101 9.47 -11.35 13.94
CA VAL A 101 9.74 -11.86 15.29
C VAL A 101 10.45 -13.21 15.13
N PRO A 102 11.64 -13.40 15.75
CA PRO A 102 12.30 -14.69 15.76
C PRO A 102 11.39 -15.78 16.32
N TYR A 103 11.37 -16.94 15.67
CA TYR A 103 10.58 -18.07 16.16
C TYR A 103 11.11 -18.59 17.50
N THR A 104 12.43 -18.65 17.66
CA THR A 104 13.08 -18.86 18.96
C THR A 104 13.69 -17.55 19.44
N SER A 105 13.50 -17.26 20.73
CA SER A 105 14.07 -16.07 21.36
C SER A 105 15.54 -16.24 21.74
N SER A 106 16.09 -17.46 21.62
CA SER A 106 17.49 -17.80 21.88
C SER A 106 18.02 -18.73 20.79
N ILE A 107 19.26 -18.48 20.36
CA ILE A 107 20.01 -19.29 19.40
C ILE A 107 21.26 -19.78 20.11
N SER A 108 21.57 -21.07 20.01
CA SER A 108 22.81 -21.62 20.55
C SER A 108 23.98 -21.34 19.61
N GLN A 109 25.21 -21.30 20.12
CA GLN A 109 26.39 -21.00 19.28
C GLN A 109 26.63 -22.04 18.18
N SER A 110 26.02 -23.23 18.27
CA SER A 110 26.13 -24.31 17.29
C SER A 110 25.05 -24.30 16.20
N ASP A 111 24.10 -23.37 16.25
CA ASP A 111 23.03 -23.20 15.25
C ASP A 111 23.38 -22.16 14.17
#